data_AF-A0A7J7T2M5-F1
#
_entry.id   AF-A0A7J7T2M5-F1
#
_cell.length_a   1.000
_cell.length_b   1.000
_cell.length_c   1.000
_cell.angle_alpha   90.00
_cell.angle_beta   90.00
_cell.angle_gamma   90.00
#
_symmetry.space_group_name_H-M   'P 1'
#
loop_
_entity.id
_entity.type
_entity.pdbx_description
1 polymer ?
#
loop_
_entity_poly.entity_id
_entity_poly.type
_entity_poly.pdbx_seq_one_letter_code
_entity_poly.pdbx_strand_id
1 'polypeptide(L)'
;MVEMADGYAVDPAITHLNNNFMFGQKLKVCVSKQPAITPGQSHGLEDGSSSYKDFSESRSNQFSTPEQAAKNRIQHPSNVLYFFIAPLEGTGENFSEVCDELGVKRPSSVKVFSGKSGCSSAGMLE
;
A
#
# COMPACT_ATOMS: atom_id res chain seq x y z
N MET A 1 -11.06 -10.57 -5.26
CA MET A 1 -10.88 -11.07 -3.88
C MET A 1 -9.44 -10.77 -3.47
N VAL A 2 -9.16 -10.56 -2.20
CA VAL A 2 -7.80 -10.39 -1.67
C VAL A 2 -7.60 -11.45 -0.60
N GLU A 3 -6.63 -12.34 -0.81
CA GLU A 3 -6.24 -13.36 0.16
C GLU A 3 -5.09 -12.81 1.00
N MET A 4 -5.30 -12.77 2.31
CA MET A 4 -4.31 -12.30 3.28
C MET A 4 -3.57 -13.49 3.88
N ALA A 5 -2.40 -13.26 4.47
CA ALA A 5 -1.58 -14.32 5.06
C ALA A 5 -2.32 -15.12 6.15
N ASP A 6 -3.17 -14.46 6.95
CA ASP A 6 -3.98 -15.08 7.99
C ASP A 6 -5.26 -14.27 8.28
N GLY A 7 -6.10 -14.80 9.17
CA GLY A 7 -7.31 -14.12 9.63
C GLY A 7 -7.03 -12.86 10.47
N TYR A 8 -5.89 -12.78 11.14
CA TYR A 8 -5.51 -11.60 11.93
C TYR A 8 -5.27 -10.37 11.05
N ALA A 9 -4.83 -10.56 9.81
CA ALA A 9 -4.69 -9.48 8.83
C ALA A 9 -6.04 -9.03 8.23
N VAL A 10 -7.08 -9.86 8.27
CA VAL A 10 -8.41 -9.56 7.68
C VAL A 10 -9.18 -8.55 8.53
N ASP A 11 -9.21 -8.73 9.85
CA ASP A 11 -9.94 -7.86 10.77
C ASP A 11 -9.52 -6.38 10.70
N PRO A 12 -8.22 -6.01 10.76
CA PRO A 12 -7.81 -4.63 10.61
C PRO A 12 -8.09 -4.10 9.20
N ALA A 13 -7.96 -4.92 8.15
CA ALA A 13 -8.31 -4.50 6.80
C ALA A 13 -9.79 -4.11 6.70
N ILE A 14 -10.71 -4.91 7.25
CA ILE A 14 -12.14 -4.57 7.28
C ILE A 14 -12.38 -3.34 8.17
N THR A 15 -11.80 -3.32 9.37
CA THR A 15 -12.00 -2.24 10.35
C THR A 15 -11.55 -0.89 9.81
N HIS A 16 -10.43 -0.85 9.12
CA HIS A 16 -9.81 0.40 8.68
C HIS A 16 -10.18 0.78 7.24
N LEU A 17 -10.57 -0.15 6.35
CA LEU A 17 -10.85 0.16 4.95
C LEU A 17 -12.35 0.20 4.61
N ASN A 18 -13.20 -0.56 5.31
CA ASN A 18 -14.63 -0.59 5.00
C ASN A 18 -15.27 0.79 5.18
N ASN A 19 -16.17 1.17 4.28
CA ASN A 19 -16.84 2.47 4.22
C ASN A 19 -15.96 3.69 3.85
N ASN A 20 -14.66 3.52 3.56
CA ASN A 20 -13.87 4.61 2.99
C ASN A 20 -14.25 4.90 1.55
N PHE A 21 -13.86 6.09 1.07
CA PHE A 21 -14.04 6.49 -0.32
C PHE A 21 -12.73 6.36 -1.09
N MET A 22 -12.81 5.79 -2.28
CA MET A 22 -11.71 5.73 -3.25
C MET A 22 -12.28 6.02 -4.64
N PHE A 23 -11.66 6.95 -5.38
CA PHE A 23 -12.14 7.40 -6.70
C PHE A 23 -13.64 7.79 -6.73
N GLY A 24 -14.13 8.43 -5.66
CA GLY A 24 -15.53 8.84 -5.52
C GLY A 24 -16.52 7.71 -5.17
N GLN A 25 -16.04 6.46 -5.01
CA GLN A 25 -16.88 5.32 -4.67
C GLN A 25 -16.64 4.85 -3.24
N LYS A 26 -17.71 4.45 -2.56
CA LYS A 26 -17.66 3.93 -1.20
C LYS A 26 -17.28 2.45 -1.22
N LEU A 27 -16.15 2.10 -0.60
CA LEU A 27 -15.67 0.74 -0.49
C LEU A 27 -16.54 -0.09 0.46
N LYS A 28 -16.90 -1.30 0.03
CA LYS A 28 -17.52 -2.33 0.86
C LYS A 28 -16.54 -3.49 0.99
N VAL A 29 -16.02 -3.68 2.19
CA VAL A 29 -15.02 -4.72 2.50
C VAL A 29 -15.63 -5.69 3.50
N CYS A 30 -15.62 -6.99 3.19
CA CYS A 30 -16.15 -8.04 4.06
C CYS A 30 -15.41 -9.37 3.84
N VAL A 31 -15.54 -10.27 4.79
CA VAL A 31 -14.95 -11.63 4.72
C VAL A 31 -15.60 -12.41 3.56
N SER A 32 -14.77 -13.09 2.77
CA SER A 32 -15.24 -13.97 1.71
C SER A 32 -15.79 -15.27 2.29
N LYS A 33 -16.76 -15.88 1.59
CA LYS A 33 -17.20 -17.25 1.89
C LYS A 33 -16.23 -18.31 1.35
N GLN A 34 -15.33 -17.91 0.43
CA GLN A 34 -14.34 -18.81 -0.15
C GLN A 34 -13.12 -18.90 0.78
N PRO A 35 -12.60 -20.10 1.05
CA PRO A 35 -11.48 -20.28 1.96
C PRO A 35 -10.13 -19.84 1.37
N ALA A 36 -9.99 -19.84 0.04
CA ALA A 36 -8.77 -19.44 -0.68
C ALA A 36 -9.12 -18.99 -2.11
N ILE A 37 -8.24 -18.23 -2.75
CA ILE A 37 -8.38 -17.80 -4.14
C ILE A 37 -7.79 -18.86 -5.07
N THR A 38 -8.61 -19.38 -5.98
CA THR A 38 -8.17 -20.36 -7.00
C THR A 38 -7.89 -19.65 -8.34
N PRO A 39 -6.75 -19.91 -9.01
CA PRO A 39 -6.33 -19.18 -10.22
C PRO A 39 -7.08 -19.54 -11.52
N GLY A 40 -7.98 -20.54 -11.50
CA GLY A 40 -8.47 -21.22 -12.70
C GLY A 40 -9.36 -20.42 -13.67
N GLN A 41 -9.63 -19.13 -13.43
CA GLN A 41 -10.51 -18.28 -14.25
C GLN A 41 -9.92 -16.87 -14.43
N SER A 42 -8.60 -16.76 -14.59
CA SER A 42 -7.99 -15.46 -14.89
C SER A 42 -8.32 -14.99 -16.30
N HIS A 43 -8.46 -13.68 -16.48
CA HIS A 43 -8.66 -13.00 -17.76
C HIS A 43 -7.79 -11.75 -17.81
N GLY A 44 -7.58 -11.20 -19.01
CA GLY A 44 -6.86 -9.95 -19.19
C GLY A 44 -7.71 -8.74 -18.79
N LEU A 45 -7.08 -7.77 -18.12
CA LEU A 45 -7.64 -6.45 -17.86
C LEU A 45 -7.32 -5.49 -19.02
N GLU A 46 -7.95 -4.31 -19.03
CA GLU A 46 -7.81 -3.32 -20.10
C GLU A 46 -6.38 -2.79 -20.26
N ASP A 47 -5.58 -2.80 -19.19
CA ASP A 47 -4.17 -2.42 -19.17
C ASP A 47 -3.22 -3.55 -19.61
N GLY A 48 -3.77 -4.71 -20.01
CA GLY A 48 -3.02 -5.90 -20.42
C GLY A 48 -2.52 -6.76 -19.25
N SER A 49 -2.78 -6.36 -17.99
CA SER A 49 -2.44 -7.17 -16.82
C SER A 49 -3.42 -8.32 -16.60
N SER A 50 -3.03 -9.31 -15.79
CA SER A 50 -3.89 -10.45 -15.43
C SER A 50 -4.83 -10.09 -14.27
N SER A 51 -6.09 -10.53 -14.34
CA SER A 51 -7.08 -10.40 -13.27
C SER A 51 -6.74 -11.21 -12.01
N TYR A 52 -5.75 -12.10 -12.09
CA TYR A 52 -5.18 -12.85 -10.97
C TYR A 52 -3.68 -12.58 -10.88
N LYS A 53 -3.19 -12.33 -9.66
CA LYS A 53 -1.77 -12.18 -9.38
C LYS A 53 -1.46 -12.73 -7.99
N ASP A 54 -0.43 -13.57 -7.92
CA ASP A 54 0.10 -14.08 -6.67
C ASP A 54 1.19 -13.14 -6.14
N PHE A 55 1.09 -12.79 -4.85
CA PHE A 55 2.03 -11.94 -4.14
C PHE A 55 2.68 -12.65 -2.95
N SER A 56 2.51 -13.97 -2.81
CA SER A 56 3.05 -14.78 -1.70
C SER A 56 4.58 -14.64 -1.57
N GLU A 57 5.30 -14.58 -2.69
CA GLU A 57 6.77 -14.44 -2.73
C GLU A 57 7.25 -12.98 -2.83
N SER A 58 6.36 -11.99 -2.66
CA SER A 58 6.72 -10.58 -2.77
C SER A 58 7.61 -10.14 -1.61
N ARG A 59 8.82 -9.65 -1.93
CA ARG A 59 9.73 -9.04 -0.94
C ARG A 59 9.16 -7.78 -0.29
N SER A 60 8.12 -7.20 -0.87
CA SER A 60 7.43 -6.01 -0.33
C SER A 60 6.44 -6.35 0.79
N ASN A 61 6.18 -7.63 1.08
CA ASN A 61 5.31 -8.05 2.16
C ASN A 61 5.93 -7.71 3.53
N GLN A 62 5.29 -6.80 4.26
CA GLN A 62 5.81 -6.28 5.54
C GLN A 62 5.46 -7.17 6.74
N PHE A 63 4.64 -8.20 6.55
CA PHE A 63 4.15 -9.10 7.61
C PHE A 63 4.65 -10.55 7.45
N SER A 64 5.70 -10.76 6.64
CA SER A 64 6.21 -12.10 6.31
C SER A 64 6.86 -12.81 7.49
N THR A 65 7.45 -12.06 8.42
CA THR A 65 7.98 -12.60 9.68
C THR A 65 7.41 -11.84 10.89
N PRO A 66 7.34 -12.47 12.08
CA PRO A 66 6.89 -11.82 13.30
C PRO A 66 7.67 -10.54 13.63
N GLU A 67 8.98 -10.52 13.36
CA GLU A 67 9.85 -9.38 13.65
C GLU A 67 9.59 -8.20 12.69
N GLN A 68 9.20 -8.48 11.45
CA GLN A 68 8.78 -7.46 10.50
C GLN A 68 7.38 -6.96 10.84
N ALA A 69 6.45 -7.87 11.13
CA ALA A 69 5.08 -7.55 11.51
C ALA A 69 5.03 -6.63 12.75
N ALA A 70 5.87 -6.89 13.76
CA ALA A 70 5.94 -6.08 14.98
C ALA A 70 6.38 -4.62 14.75
N LYS A 71 7.02 -4.31 13.61
CA LYS A 71 7.41 -2.93 13.25
C LYS A 71 6.27 -2.16 12.60
N ASN A 72 5.25 -2.85 12.10
CA ASN A 72 4.12 -2.21 11.45
C ASN A 72 3.11 -1.74 12.49
N ARG A 73 2.96 -0.43 12.59
CA ARG A 73 1.86 0.17 13.36
C ARG A 73 0.66 0.27 12.44
N ILE A 74 -0.42 -0.44 12.77
CA ILE A 74 -1.69 -0.29 12.07
C ILE A 74 -2.20 1.13 12.35
N GLN A 75 -2.24 1.97 11.31
CA GLN A 75 -2.74 3.33 11.38
C GLN A 75 -4.06 3.43 10.62
N HIS A 76 -4.98 4.22 11.15
CA HIS A 76 -6.20 4.57 10.44
C HIS A 76 -5.85 5.34 9.16
N PRO A 77 -6.65 5.20 8.08
CA PRO A 77 -6.47 6.01 6.88
C PRO A 77 -6.48 7.49 7.25
N SER A 78 -5.50 8.22 6.72
CA SER A 78 -5.33 9.65 6.94
C SER A 78 -4.92 10.33 5.64
N ASN A 79 -4.95 11.66 5.62
CA ASN A 79 -4.42 12.46 4.50
C ASN A 79 -2.89 12.55 4.51
N VAL A 80 -2.21 11.90 5.45
CA VAL A 80 -0.74 11.90 5.57
C VAL A 80 -0.20 10.50 5.31
N LEU A 81 0.78 10.39 4.41
CA LEU A 81 1.49 9.16 4.08
C LEU A 81 2.93 9.23 4.57
N TYR A 82 3.39 8.20 5.29
CA TYR A 82 4.80 8.04 5.63
C TYR A 82 5.52 7.25 4.54
N PHE A 83 6.63 7.77 4.05
CA PHE A 83 7.49 7.07 3.10
C PHE A 83 8.82 6.67 3.74
N PHE A 84 9.35 5.53 3.30
CA PHE A 84 10.63 4.97 3.73
C PHE A 84 11.37 4.47 2.49
N ILE A 85 12.71 4.35 2.59
CA ILE A 85 13.54 3.77 1.52
C ILE A 85 13.49 4.63 0.24
N ALA A 86 13.30 5.94 0.36
CA ALA A 86 13.43 6.85 -0.78
C ALA A 86 14.92 7.13 -1.06
N PRO A 87 15.29 7.48 -2.32
CA PRO A 87 16.65 7.91 -2.65
C PRO A 87 17.13 9.06 -1.74
N LEU A 88 18.44 9.12 -1.46
CA LEU A 88 19.02 10.16 -0.59
C LEU A 88 18.85 11.57 -1.16
N GLU A 89 18.85 11.69 -2.49
CA GLU A 89 18.58 12.93 -3.22
C GLU A 89 17.08 13.11 -3.52
N GLY A 90 16.21 12.32 -2.89
CA GLY A 90 14.76 12.47 -2.99
C GLY A 90 14.29 13.79 -2.39
N THR A 91 14.17 14.82 -3.22
CA THR A 91 13.56 16.11 -2.85
C THR A 91 12.04 16.07 -3.05
N GLY A 92 11.33 17.08 -2.55
CA GLY A 92 9.89 17.23 -2.80
C GLY A 92 9.54 17.39 -4.28
N GLU A 93 10.49 17.82 -5.11
CA GLU A 93 10.33 17.96 -6.56
C GLU A 93 10.21 16.58 -7.23
N ASN A 94 11.05 15.61 -6.85
CA ASN A 94 10.98 14.25 -7.39
C ASN A 94 9.61 13.60 -7.16
N PHE A 95 9.00 13.83 -5.98
CA PHE A 95 7.65 13.33 -5.71
C PHE A 95 6.60 14.02 -6.60
N SER A 96 6.77 15.31 -6.90
CA SER A 96 5.86 16.04 -7.78
C SER A 96 5.95 15.54 -9.21
N GLU A 97 7.15 15.30 -9.72
CA GLU A 97 7.39 14.74 -11.07
C GLU A 97 6.77 13.34 -11.21
N VAL A 98 7.01 12.46 -10.24
CA VAL A 98 6.41 11.12 -10.22
C VAL A 98 4.88 11.20 -10.15
N CYS A 99 4.33 12.15 -9.37
CA CYS A 99 2.88 12.34 -9.33
C CYS A 99 2.32 12.78 -10.68
N ASP A 100 3.01 13.67 -11.39
CA ASP A 100 2.59 14.14 -12.71
C ASP A 100 2.67 13.02 -13.77
N GLU A 101 3.74 12.24 -13.76
CA GLU A 101 3.92 11.10 -14.66
C GLU A 101 2.82 10.05 -14.47
N LEU A 102 2.46 9.77 -13.22
CA LEU A 102 1.40 8.84 -12.87
C LEU A 102 -0.01 9.44 -12.96
N GLY A 103 -0.15 10.73 -13.26
CA GLY A 103 -1.43 11.42 -13.33
C GLY A 103 -2.19 11.49 -12.01
N VAL A 104 -1.48 11.50 -10.87
CA VAL A 104 -2.06 11.57 -9.53
C VAL A 104 -1.89 12.96 -8.90
N LYS A 105 -2.70 13.26 -7.89
CA LYS A 105 -2.64 14.54 -7.18
C LYS A 105 -1.29 14.70 -6.47
N ARG A 106 -0.61 15.83 -6.70
CA ARG A 106 0.60 16.20 -5.97
C ARG A 106 0.32 16.37 -4.47
N PRO A 107 1.25 15.97 -3.60
CA PRO A 107 1.16 16.31 -2.18
C PRO A 107 1.18 17.83 -2.01
N SER A 108 0.37 18.34 -1.10
CA SER A 108 0.40 19.73 -0.63
C SER A 108 1.67 20.06 0.17
N SER A 109 2.26 19.07 0.84
CA SER A 109 3.47 19.24 1.65
C SER A 109 4.32 17.97 1.64
N VAL A 110 5.64 18.14 1.53
CA VAL A 110 6.62 17.06 1.63
C VAL A 110 7.61 17.41 2.72
N LYS A 111 7.73 16.54 3.73
CA LYS A 111 8.68 16.71 4.83
C LYS A 111 9.60 15.49 4.92
N VAL A 112 10.85 15.69 4.53
CA VAL A 112 11.91 14.68 4.66
C VAL A 112 12.47 14.73 6.08
N PHE A 113 12.58 13.58 6.74
CA PHE A 113 13.20 13.44 8.05
C PHE A 113 14.72 13.44 7.91
N SER A 114 15.39 14.19 8.77
CA SER A 114 16.84 14.14 8.88
C SER A 114 17.26 12.81 9.54
N GLY A 115 17.75 11.87 8.73
CA GLY A 115 18.16 10.53 9.16
C GLY A 115 19.68 10.41 9.33
N LYS A 116 20.12 9.64 10.34
CA LYS A 116 21.54 9.36 10.63
C LYS A 116 22.19 8.32 9.70
N SER A 117 21.41 7.57 8.92
CA SER A 117 21.89 6.47 8.08
C SER A 117 21.96 6.91 6.61
N GLY A 118 23.16 7.12 6.10
CA GLY A 118 23.44 7.68 4.77
C GLY A 118 23.16 6.77 3.57
N CYS A 119 22.15 5.89 3.64
CA CYS A 119 21.78 4.99 2.54
C CYS A 119 20.36 5.23 1.97
N SER A 120 19.44 5.84 2.72
CA SER A 120 18.08 6.13 2.25
C SER A 120 17.39 7.24 3.06
N SER A 121 16.43 7.94 2.46
CA SER A 121 15.60 8.94 3.10
C SER A 121 14.23 8.39 3.52
N ALA A 122 13.62 9.06 4.50
CA ALA A 122 12.26 8.77 5.00
C ALA A 122 11.57 10.11 5.32
N GLY A 123 10.24 10.13 5.34
CA GLY A 123 9.50 11.37 5.55
C GLY A 123 8.00 11.19 5.55
N MET A 124 7.29 12.29 5.37
CA MET A 124 5.83 12.34 5.24
C MET A 124 5.39 13.18 4.04
N LEU A 125 4.27 12.78 3.44
CA LEU A 125 3.56 13.46 2.36
C LEU A 125 2.15 13.80 2.86
N GLU A 126 1.68 15.03 2.65
CA GLU A 126 0.31 15.49 2.94
C GLU A 126 -0.29 16.14 1.71
#